data_AF-A0A2W4UJ32-F1
#
_entry.id   AF-A0A2W4UJ32-F1
#
_cell.length_a   1.000
_cell.length_b   1.000
_cell.length_c   1.000
_cell.angle_alpha   90.00
_cell.angle_beta   90.00
_cell.angle_gamma   90.00
#
_symmetry.space_group_name_H-M   'P 1'
#
loop_
_entity.id
_entity.type
_entity.pdbx_description
1 polymer ?
#
loop_
_entity_poly.entity_id
_entity_poly.type
_entity_poly.pdbx_seq_one_letter_code
_entity_poly.pdbx_strand_id
1 'polypeptide(L)'
;MDARTVPVVIITGASSGVGLWSAKALADRGWHVVMACRDVAKAEAAAVATGIPATARTIMPIDLGDLASVRAFVAAFTATGLRLDALVCNAAVYLPRLAAPLRSPDGYEISVATNYFGHFLLANLLLPRLGKAPAPRLVTLGTVTANSEEFGGKVPIPAPADLGDLQGLAAGFRAPVAMIDGKNFKPGKAYKDSKLCTMIMSRELHRRFHADTGIVFATLYPGCVAETPLFRHAPPLFRKIFPWFQKNITRGYVSQPLSGERVAQVVADPAFTASGVHWSWGNRQRAGREAFSQPLSAKANDQARAARLWDLTAKLTGLEA
;
A
#
# COMPACT_ATOMS: atom_id res chain seq x y z
N MET A 1 -24.96 -3.12 18.66
CA MET A 1 -23.95 -2.06 18.87
C MET A 1 -24.18 -1.01 17.79
N ASP A 2 -24.21 0.27 18.16
CA ASP A 2 -24.35 1.35 17.18
C ASP A 2 -23.11 1.37 16.28
N ALA A 3 -23.27 1.15 14.97
CA ALA A 3 -22.17 1.15 14.00
C ALA A 3 -21.41 2.49 13.98
N ARG A 4 -21.96 3.55 14.60
CA ARG A 4 -21.33 4.87 14.73
C ARG A 4 -20.27 4.94 15.83
N THR A 5 -20.19 3.97 16.75
CA THR A 5 -19.19 3.96 17.84
C THR A 5 -18.01 3.01 17.59
N VAL A 6 -18.19 2.02 16.69
CA VAL A 6 -17.15 1.06 16.30
C VAL A 6 -16.12 1.75 15.40
N PRO A 7 -14.80 1.57 15.64
CA PRO A 7 -13.79 2.14 14.76
C PRO A 7 -13.81 1.45 13.39
N VAL A 8 -13.73 2.25 12.32
CA VAL A 8 -13.86 1.79 10.93
C VAL A 8 -12.53 1.94 10.21
N VAL A 9 -12.13 0.87 9.53
CA VAL A 9 -10.91 0.85 8.70
C VAL A 9 -11.21 0.43 7.27
N ILE A 10 -10.72 1.20 6.30
CA ILE A 10 -10.70 0.79 4.89
C ILE A 10 -9.37 0.07 4.62
N ILE A 11 -9.43 -1.13 4.03
CA ILE A 11 -8.24 -1.87 3.59
C ILE A 11 -8.35 -2.17 2.10
N THR A 12 -7.44 -1.61 1.31
CA THR A 12 -7.39 -1.92 -0.13
C THR A 12 -6.79 -3.31 -0.38
N GLY A 13 -7.38 -4.08 -1.28
CA GLY A 13 -6.86 -5.40 -1.66
C GLY A 13 -7.01 -6.45 -0.56
N ALA A 14 -8.11 -6.40 0.20
CA ALA A 14 -8.39 -7.28 1.33
C ALA A 14 -8.90 -8.70 0.94
N SER A 15 -8.88 -9.08 -0.34
CA SER A 15 -9.35 -10.41 -0.79
C SER A 15 -8.29 -11.50 -0.77
N SER A 16 -7.05 -11.19 -0.39
CA SER A 16 -5.96 -12.17 -0.23
C SER A 16 -4.76 -11.59 0.52
N GLY A 17 -3.82 -12.45 0.92
CA GLY A 17 -2.51 -11.99 1.39
C GLY A 17 -2.58 -11.17 2.67
N VAL A 18 -1.65 -10.23 2.79
CA VAL A 18 -1.55 -9.34 3.96
C VAL A 18 -2.85 -8.59 4.21
N GLY A 19 -3.52 -8.06 3.17
CA GLY A 19 -4.78 -7.33 3.33
C GLY A 19 -5.91 -8.16 3.95
N LEU A 20 -6.08 -9.42 3.52
CA LEU A 20 -7.10 -10.31 4.09
C LEU A 20 -6.83 -10.63 5.56
N TRP A 21 -5.57 -10.96 5.89
CA TRP A 21 -5.21 -11.27 7.27
C TRP A 21 -5.19 -10.03 8.17
N SER A 22 -4.95 -8.84 7.61
CA SER A 22 -5.13 -7.57 8.32
C SER A 22 -6.61 -7.32 8.62
N ALA A 23 -7.49 -7.60 7.66
CA ALA A 23 -8.93 -7.51 7.87
C ALA A 23 -9.40 -8.48 8.98
N LYS A 24 -8.89 -9.72 8.97
CA LYS A 24 -9.16 -10.68 10.05
C LYS A 24 -8.69 -10.18 11.42
N ALA A 25 -7.43 -9.78 11.53
CA ALA A 25 -6.85 -9.32 12.78
C ALA A 25 -7.55 -8.06 13.33
N LEU A 26 -7.95 -7.12 12.47
CA LEU A 26 -8.70 -5.92 12.89
C LEU A 26 -10.13 -6.25 13.30
N ALA A 27 -10.82 -7.14 12.57
CA ALA A 27 -12.15 -7.62 12.96
C ALA A 27 -12.13 -8.32 14.33
N ASP A 28 -11.10 -9.14 14.60
CA ASP A 28 -10.91 -9.79 15.91
C ASP A 28 -10.68 -8.79 17.04
N ARG A 29 -10.14 -7.61 16.72
CA ARG A 29 -9.94 -6.48 17.64
C ARG A 29 -11.16 -5.56 17.73
N GLY A 30 -12.30 -5.96 17.16
CA GLY A 30 -13.55 -5.22 17.23
C GLY A 30 -13.67 -4.04 16.27
N TRP A 31 -12.86 -3.98 15.21
CA TRP A 31 -13.01 -2.97 14.15
C TRP A 31 -14.04 -3.42 13.11
N HIS A 32 -14.73 -2.44 12.51
CA HIS A 32 -15.49 -2.67 11.29
C HIS A 32 -14.59 -2.48 10.07
N VAL A 33 -14.43 -3.51 9.26
CA VAL A 33 -13.50 -3.50 8.13
C VAL A 33 -14.22 -3.31 6.80
N VAL A 34 -13.96 -2.19 6.14
CA VAL A 34 -14.34 -1.99 4.74
C VAL A 34 -13.28 -2.66 3.86
N MET A 35 -13.61 -3.84 3.36
CA MET A 35 -12.78 -4.63 2.45
C MET A 35 -12.92 -4.08 1.02
N ALA A 36 -12.06 -3.14 0.68
CA ALA A 36 -12.08 -2.48 -0.64
C ALA A 36 -11.37 -3.35 -1.68
N CYS A 37 -12.15 -4.06 -2.50
CA CYS A 37 -11.66 -5.12 -3.40
C CYS A 37 -12.26 -5.01 -4.79
N ARG A 38 -11.45 -5.25 -5.84
CA ARG A 38 -11.94 -5.29 -7.22
C ARG A 38 -12.95 -6.41 -7.49
N ASP A 39 -12.70 -7.59 -6.92
CA ASP A 39 -13.53 -8.78 -7.07
C ASP A 39 -14.26 -9.04 -5.75
N VAL A 40 -15.55 -8.65 -5.72
CA VAL A 40 -16.40 -8.72 -4.53
C VAL A 40 -16.73 -10.17 -4.16
N ALA A 41 -17.05 -11.01 -5.13
CA ALA A 41 -17.37 -12.42 -4.89
C ALA A 41 -16.17 -13.18 -4.30
N LYS A 42 -14.96 -12.93 -4.83
CA LYS A 42 -13.74 -13.48 -4.25
C LYS A 42 -13.47 -12.96 -2.84
N ALA A 43 -13.68 -11.67 -2.60
CA ALA A 43 -13.50 -11.08 -1.28
C ALA A 43 -14.47 -11.69 -0.25
N GLU A 44 -15.72 -11.94 -0.65
CA GLU A 44 -16.75 -12.59 0.17
C GLU A 44 -16.32 -14.01 0.54
N ALA A 45 -15.95 -14.83 -0.44
CA ALA A 45 -15.49 -16.20 -0.21
C ALA A 45 -14.26 -16.23 0.70
N ALA A 46 -13.30 -15.32 0.51
CA ALA A 46 -12.10 -15.22 1.34
C ALA A 46 -12.41 -14.80 2.79
N ALA A 47 -13.34 -13.86 2.98
CA ALA A 47 -13.77 -13.42 4.31
C ALA A 47 -14.48 -14.54 5.08
N VAL A 48 -15.36 -15.30 4.41
CA VAL A 48 -16.01 -16.49 4.98
C VAL A 48 -14.98 -17.55 5.35
N ALA A 49 -14.07 -17.89 4.43
CA ALA A 49 -13.04 -18.91 4.65
C ALA A 49 -12.05 -18.55 5.78
N THR A 50 -11.88 -17.27 6.08
CA THR A 50 -11.03 -16.79 7.18
C THR A 50 -11.81 -16.49 8.47
N GLY A 51 -13.14 -16.68 8.47
CA GLY A 51 -13.97 -16.48 9.65
C GLY A 51 -14.17 -15.01 10.04
N ILE A 52 -14.12 -14.07 9.08
CA ILE A 52 -14.45 -12.66 9.35
C ILE A 52 -15.98 -12.51 9.40
N PRO A 53 -16.58 -12.14 10.56
CA PRO A 53 -18.04 -12.05 10.69
C PRO A 53 -18.63 -11.03 9.73
N ALA A 54 -19.78 -11.35 9.12
CA ALA A 54 -20.48 -10.43 8.22
C ALA A 54 -20.87 -9.11 8.91
N THR A 55 -21.10 -9.13 10.22
CA THR A 55 -21.41 -7.95 11.04
C THR A 55 -20.21 -7.03 11.29
N ALA A 56 -18.97 -7.49 11.06
CA ALA A 56 -17.74 -6.74 11.28
C ALA A 56 -17.08 -6.29 9.95
N ARG A 57 -17.77 -6.44 8.81
CA ARG A 57 -17.21 -6.08 7.52
C ARG A 57 -18.23 -5.51 6.55
N THR A 58 -17.74 -4.72 5.60
CA THR A 58 -18.47 -4.32 4.40
C THR A 58 -17.54 -4.50 3.22
N ILE A 59 -17.98 -5.21 2.17
CA ILE A 59 -17.19 -5.37 0.95
C ILE A 59 -17.66 -4.33 -0.06
N MET A 60 -16.73 -3.56 -0.60
CA MET A 60 -17.03 -2.50 -1.56
C MET A 60 -16.10 -2.61 -2.77
N PRO A 61 -16.63 -2.47 -4.00
CA PRO A 61 -15.85 -2.57 -5.22
C PRO A 61 -14.91 -1.37 -5.36
N ILE A 62 -13.64 -1.63 -5.68
CA ILE A 62 -12.68 -0.63 -6.14
C ILE A 62 -11.65 -1.26 -7.07
N ASP A 63 -11.42 -0.65 -8.23
CA ASP A 63 -10.23 -0.89 -9.04
C ASP A 63 -9.30 0.33 -8.94
N LEU A 64 -8.17 0.16 -8.25
CA LEU A 64 -7.17 1.23 -8.11
C LEU A 64 -6.46 1.56 -9.43
N GLY A 65 -6.55 0.70 -10.44
CA GLY A 65 -6.08 0.99 -11.79
C GLY A 65 -7.02 1.90 -12.57
N ASP A 66 -8.18 2.28 -12.04
CA ASP A 66 -9.18 3.14 -12.67
C ASP A 66 -9.54 4.30 -11.73
N LEU A 67 -9.17 5.52 -12.09
CA LEU A 67 -9.39 6.68 -11.24
C LEU A 67 -10.88 7.03 -11.07
N ALA A 68 -11.74 6.70 -12.04
CA ALA A 68 -13.18 6.84 -11.89
C ALA A 68 -13.73 5.84 -10.87
N SER A 69 -13.23 4.60 -10.89
CA SER A 69 -13.57 3.59 -9.86
C SER A 69 -13.18 4.06 -8.45
N VAL A 70 -12.01 4.69 -8.28
CA VAL A 70 -11.57 5.26 -7.00
C VAL A 70 -12.55 6.33 -6.50
N ARG A 71 -12.97 7.26 -7.37
CA ARG A 71 -13.95 8.30 -7.02
C ARG A 71 -15.32 7.71 -6.67
N ALA A 72 -15.78 6.73 -7.45
CA ALA A 72 -17.03 6.02 -7.17
C ALA A 72 -17.00 5.30 -5.82
N PHE A 73 -15.88 4.65 -5.49
CA PHE A 73 -15.68 4.03 -4.17
C PHE A 73 -15.77 5.07 -3.04
N VAL A 74 -15.10 6.22 -3.16
CA VAL A 74 -15.15 7.28 -2.15
C VAL A 74 -16.56 7.83 -1.99
N ALA A 75 -17.28 8.06 -3.09
CA ALA A 75 -18.67 8.53 -3.06
C ALA A 75 -19.60 7.50 -2.39
N ALA A 76 -19.47 6.21 -2.73
CA ALA A 76 -20.24 5.13 -2.14
C ALA A 76 -19.94 4.97 -0.63
N PHE A 77 -18.66 4.97 -0.24
CA PHE A 77 -18.29 4.96 1.18
C PHE A 77 -18.82 6.22 1.88
N THR A 78 -18.86 7.34 1.17
CA THR A 78 -19.43 8.59 1.66
C THR A 78 -20.91 8.46 2.00
N ALA A 79 -21.69 7.88 1.11
CA ALA A 79 -23.11 7.64 1.31
C ALA A 79 -23.44 6.73 2.50
N THR A 80 -22.51 5.86 2.94
CA THR A 80 -22.77 4.98 4.10
C THR A 80 -22.93 5.72 5.42
N GLY A 81 -22.44 6.96 5.53
CA GLY A 81 -22.43 7.72 6.79
C GLY A 81 -21.47 7.14 7.86
N LEU A 82 -20.73 6.07 7.56
CA LEU A 82 -19.72 5.53 8.46
C LEU A 82 -18.61 6.55 8.69
N ARG A 83 -18.13 6.63 9.94
CA ARG A 83 -16.86 7.30 10.25
C ARG A 83 -15.70 6.57 9.59
N LEU A 84 -14.53 7.21 9.52
CA LEU A 84 -13.30 6.59 9.01
C LEU A 84 -12.17 6.87 9.99
N ASP A 85 -11.70 5.84 10.68
CA ASP A 85 -10.61 5.94 11.67
C ASP A 85 -9.26 5.56 11.07
N ALA A 86 -9.25 4.65 10.10
CA ALA A 86 -8.02 4.27 9.45
C ALA A 86 -8.18 3.95 7.97
N LEU A 87 -7.13 4.24 7.21
CA LEU A 87 -6.97 3.80 5.82
C LEU A 87 -5.68 3.00 5.69
N VAL A 88 -5.78 1.77 5.18
CA VAL A 88 -4.65 0.90 4.87
C VAL A 88 -4.49 0.77 3.36
N CYS A 89 -3.48 1.44 2.82
CA CYS A 89 -3.06 1.31 1.42
C CYS A 89 -2.18 0.06 1.25
N ASN A 90 -2.82 -1.10 1.06
CA ASN A 90 -2.17 -2.41 0.99
C ASN A 90 -2.07 -2.98 -0.43
N ALA A 91 -3.08 -2.76 -1.28
CA ALA A 91 -3.17 -3.41 -2.59
C ALA A 91 -1.93 -3.17 -3.46
N ALA A 92 -1.50 -4.21 -4.16
CA ALA A 92 -0.45 -4.06 -5.17
C ALA A 92 -0.58 -5.13 -6.26
N VAL A 93 -0.17 -4.76 -7.47
CA VAL A 93 0.07 -5.67 -8.59
C VAL A 93 1.57 -5.76 -8.87
N TYR A 94 2.00 -6.96 -9.23
CA TYR A 94 3.37 -7.23 -9.67
C TYR A 94 3.32 -8.14 -10.90
N LEU A 95 3.74 -7.60 -12.04
CA LEU A 95 3.59 -8.23 -13.36
C LEU A 95 4.95 -8.42 -14.05
N PRO A 96 5.90 -9.16 -13.46
CA PRO A 96 7.31 -9.17 -13.87
C PRO A 96 7.58 -9.80 -15.25
N ARG A 97 6.61 -10.48 -15.84
CA ARG A 97 6.76 -11.19 -17.13
C ARG A 97 6.17 -10.44 -18.32
N LEU A 98 5.68 -9.21 -18.12
CA LEU A 98 5.16 -8.41 -19.23
C LEU A 98 6.30 -8.04 -20.19
N ALA A 99 6.10 -8.32 -21.48
CA ALA A 99 7.01 -7.87 -22.54
C ALA A 99 6.77 -6.41 -22.94
N ALA A 100 5.55 -5.91 -22.75
CA ALA A 100 5.12 -4.54 -23.04
C ALA A 100 4.25 -4.00 -21.89
N PRO A 101 4.19 -2.68 -21.67
CA PRO A 101 3.39 -2.10 -20.60
C PRO A 101 1.90 -2.33 -20.85
N LEU A 102 1.19 -2.85 -19.85
CA LEU A 102 -0.27 -2.78 -19.80
C LEU A 102 -0.70 -1.40 -19.32
N ARG A 103 -1.90 -0.98 -19.70
CA ARG A 103 -2.41 0.38 -19.44
C ARG A 103 -3.70 0.38 -18.64
N SER A 104 -3.85 1.37 -17.77
CA SER A 104 -5.13 1.74 -17.17
C SER A 104 -6.09 2.34 -18.20
N PRO A 105 -7.39 2.47 -17.89
CA PRO A 105 -8.34 3.25 -18.71
C PRO A 105 -7.85 4.69 -18.99
N ASP A 106 -7.17 5.32 -18.02
CA ASP A 106 -6.57 6.65 -18.16
C ASP A 106 -5.29 6.69 -19.02
N GLY A 107 -4.82 5.54 -19.52
CA GLY A 107 -3.62 5.42 -20.37
C GLY A 107 -2.28 5.35 -19.63
N TYR A 108 -2.29 5.23 -18.31
CA TYR A 108 -1.09 5.12 -17.47
C TYR A 108 -0.55 3.69 -17.41
N GLU A 109 0.75 3.51 -17.19
CA GLU A 109 1.31 2.16 -16.97
C GLU A 109 0.67 1.51 -15.73
N ILE A 110 0.21 0.26 -15.87
CA ILE A 110 -0.72 -0.35 -14.90
C ILE A 110 -0.13 -0.51 -13.49
N SER A 111 1.17 -0.79 -13.36
CA SER A 111 1.80 -1.00 -12.06
C SER A 111 1.83 0.30 -11.26
N VAL A 112 2.23 1.40 -11.90
CA VAL A 112 2.21 2.74 -11.29
C VAL A 112 0.78 3.24 -11.07
N ALA A 113 -0.11 3.03 -12.04
CA ALA A 113 -1.53 3.41 -11.91
C ALA A 113 -2.17 2.76 -10.68
N THR A 114 -2.10 1.43 -10.57
CA THR A 114 -2.73 0.67 -9.50
C THR A 114 -2.03 0.84 -8.15
N ASN A 115 -0.71 0.73 -8.09
CA ASN A 115 -0.01 0.70 -6.81
C ASN A 115 0.15 2.10 -6.21
N TYR A 116 0.27 3.12 -7.05
CA TYR A 116 0.56 4.49 -6.64
C TYR A 116 -0.58 5.47 -6.95
N PHE A 117 -0.93 5.73 -8.21
CA PHE A 117 -1.90 6.80 -8.54
C PHE A 117 -3.28 6.57 -7.91
N GLY A 118 -3.80 5.34 -7.96
CA GLY A 118 -5.06 5.00 -7.32
C GLY A 118 -5.03 5.23 -5.81
N HIS A 119 -3.93 4.85 -5.14
CA HIS A 119 -3.76 5.10 -3.71
C HIS A 119 -3.55 6.59 -3.38
N PHE A 120 -2.83 7.31 -4.22
CA PHE A 120 -2.64 8.75 -4.07
C PHE A 120 -3.98 9.48 -4.11
N LEU A 121 -4.80 9.19 -5.12
CA LEU A 121 -6.13 9.79 -5.25
C LEU A 121 -7.03 9.36 -4.09
N LEU A 122 -7.07 8.07 -3.76
CA LEU A 122 -7.88 7.54 -2.66
C LEU A 122 -7.53 8.19 -1.31
N ALA A 123 -6.24 8.27 -0.99
CA ALA A 123 -5.75 8.87 0.24
C ALA A 123 -6.20 10.33 0.36
N ASN A 124 -5.95 11.13 -0.67
CA ASN A 124 -6.30 12.55 -0.68
C ASN A 124 -7.81 12.79 -0.58
N LEU A 125 -8.63 12.02 -1.31
CA LEU A 125 -10.08 12.16 -1.25
C LEU A 125 -10.68 11.76 0.11
N LEU A 126 -10.03 10.87 0.86
CA LEU A 126 -10.47 10.43 2.19
C LEU A 126 -9.91 11.27 3.34
N LEU A 127 -8.91 12.13 3.12
CA LEU A 127 -8.30 12.97 4.16
C LEU A 127 -9.33 13.78 4.98
N PRO A 128 -10.31 14.50 4.38
CA PRO A 128 -11.25 15.30 5.15
C PRO A 128 -12.15 14.48 6.07
N ARG A 129 -12.35 13.20 5.75
CA ARG A 129 -13.13 12.27 6.58
C ARG A 129 -12.29 11.64 7.67
N LEU A 130 -11.09 11.20 7.29
CA LEU A 130 -10.14 10.61 8.21
C LEU A 130 -9.80 11.61 9.34
N GLY A 131 -9.58 12.89 9.01
CA GLY A 131 -9.28 13.93 10.00
C GLY A 131 -10.40 14.23 11.02
N LYS A 132 -11.59 13.62 10.90
CA LYS A 132 -12.67 13.74 11.88
C LYS A 132 -12.63 12.65 12.97
N ALA A 133 -11.80 11.63 12.81
CA ALA A 133 -11.68 10.57 13.79
C ALA A 133 -10.85 11.02 15.01
N PRO A 134 -11.07 10.45 16.21
CA PRO A 134 -10.33 10.83 17.41
C PRO A 134 -8.82 10.52 17.36
N ALA A 135 -8.43 9.46 16.64
CA ALA A 135 -7.04 9.02 16.51
C ALA A 135 -6.77 8.47 15.11
N PRO A 136 -6.82 9.31 14.06
CA PRO A 136 -6.83 8.84 12.69
C PRO A 136 -5.48 8.32 12.23
N ARG A 137 -5.48 7.23 11.46
CA ARG A 137 -4.25 6.65 10.89
C ARG A 137 -4.36 6.36 9.40
N LEU A 138 -3.38 6.81 8.63
CA LEU A 138 -3.20 6.39 7.24
C LEU A 138 -1.90 5.59 7.14
N VAL A 139 -2.06 4.30 6.87
CA VAL A 139 -1.00 3.31 6.90
C VAL A 139 -0.75 2.77 5.50
N THR A 140 0.46 2.96 4.98
CA THR A 140 0.83 2.50 3.64
C THR A 140 1.81 1.33 3.71
N LEU A 141 1.51 0.24 3.01
CA LEU A 141 2.40 -0.91 2.96
C LEU A 141 3.63 -0.53 2.14
N GLY A 142 4.79 -0.47 2.80
CA GLY A 142 6.09 -0.24 2.20
C GLY A 142 6.75 -1.52 1.71
N THR A 143 7.98 -1.40 1.23
CA THR A 143 8.81 -2.55 0.88
C THR A 143 10.28 -2.26 1.16
N VAL A 144 10.97 -3.27 1.67
CA VAL A 144 12.43 -3.32 1.80
C VAL A 144 13.13 -3.01 0.48
N THR A 145 12.56 -3.46 -0.64
CA THR A 145 13.19 -3.35 -1.96
C THR A 145 13.22 -1.92 -2.51
N ALA A 146 12.43 -1.01 -1.93
CA ALA A 146 12.41 0.41 -2.25
C ALA A 146 13.23 1.24 -1.24
N ASN A 147 13.59 0.63 -0.09
CA ASN A 147 14.43 1.25 0.92
C ASN A 147 15.86 0.69 0.82
N SER A 148 16.76 1.43 0.17
CA SER A 148 18.17 1.02 0.04
C SER A 148 18.92 0.90 1.37
N GLU A 149 18.38 1.43 2.47
CA GLU A 149 18.96 1.25 3.80
C GLU A 149 18.83 -0.19 4.31
N GLU A 150 17.85 -0.92 3.79
CA GLU A 150 17.58 -2.28 4.21
C GLU A 150 18.28 -3.32 3.33
N PHE A 151 18.59 -4.48 3.92
CA PHE A 151 19.35 -5.54 3.24
C PHE A 151 18.72 -5.98 1.91
N GLY A 152 17.39 -6.08 1.82
CA GLY A 152 16.70 -6.40 0.56
C GLY A 152 16.77 -5.31 -0.52
N GLY A 153 17.12 -4.07 -0.16
CA GLY A 153 17.48 -3.00 -1.09
C GLY A 153 18.96 -3.01 -1.49
N LYS A 154 19.80 -3.81 -0.81
CA LYS A 154 21.26 -3.98 -1.04
C LYS A 154 21.62 -5.27 -1.78
N VAL A 155 20.77 -6.31 -1.73
CA VAL A 155 20.94 -7.55 -2.51
C VAL A 155 20.76 -7.24 -4.00
N PRO A 156 21.56 -7.82 -4.93
CA PRO A 156 21.48 -7.56 -6.36
C PRO A 156 20.18 -8.16 -6.94
N ILE A 157 19.07 -7.46 -6.76
CA ILE A 157 17.85 -7.70 -7.52
C ILE A 157 18.02 -6.94 -8.83
N PRO A 158 17.74 -7.55 -9.99
CA PRO A 158 17.82 -6.84 -11.27
C PRO A 158 16.96 -5.56 -11.21
N ALA A 159 17.61 -4.42 -11.48
CA ALA A 159 17.12 -3.03 -11.50
C ALA A 159 16.60 -2.45 -10.15
N PRO A 160 17.36 -1.64 -9.41
CA PRO A 160 16.84 -0.88 -8.25
C PRO A 160 15.78 0.15 -8.67
N ALA A 161 14.99 0.64 -7.71
CA ALA A 161 14.09 1.77 -7.95
C ALA A 161 14.91 3.02 -8.33
N ASP A 162 14.47 3.71 -9.38
CA ASP A 162 15.08 4.93 -9.87
C ASP A 162 14.03 5.80 -10.57
N LEU A 163 13.69 6.92 -9.95
CA LEU A 163 12.67 7.83 -10.46
C LEU A 163 13.24 8.86 -11.44
N GLY A 164 14.57 8.90 -11.63
CA GLY A 164 15.23 9.95 -12.39
C GLY A 164 14.84 11.34 -11.87
N ASP A 165 14.63 12.26 -12.81
CA ASP A 165 14.06 13.58 -12.55
C ASP A 165 12.57 13.61 -12.95
N LEU A 166 11.87 12.49 -12.75
CA LEU A 166 10.43 12.38 -12.98
C LEU A 166 10.00 12.76 -14.41
N GLN A 167 10.88 12.58 -15.39
CA GLN A 167 10.66 13.03 -16.78
C GLN A 167 9.40 12.41 -17.37
N GLY A 168 9.13 11.13 -17.07
CA GLY A 168 7.94 10.44 -17.54
C GLY A 168 6.65 11.03 -16.96
N LEU A 169 6.67 11.43 -15.68
CA LEU A 169 5.54 12.11 -15.05
C LEU A 169 5.35 13.52 -15.60
N ALA A 170 6.44 14.27 -15.77
CA ALA A 170 6.41 15.60 -16.35
C ALA A 170 5.88 15.61 -17.80
N ALA A 171 6.10 14.53 -18.55
CA ALA A 171 5.58 14.33 -19.89
C ALA A 171 4.12 13.81 -19.94
N GLY A 172 3.40 13.78 -18.82
CA GLY A 172 1.99 13.37 -18.77
C GLY A 172 1.75 11.88 -18.55
N PHE A 173 2.80 11.05 -18.48
CA PHE A 173 2.77 9.61 -18.17
C PHE A 173 1.85 8.71 -19.02
N ARG A 174 1.35 9.21 -20.14
CA ARG A 174 0.55 8.46 -21.13
C ARG A 174 1.44 7.84 -22.20
N ALA A 175 0.90 6.89 -22.96
CA ALA A 175 1.61 6.28 -24.08
C ALA A 175 2.24 7.36 -24.99
N PRO A 176 3.52 7.21 -25.38
CA PRO A 176 4.37 6.01 -25.23
C PRO A 176 5.08 5.88 -23.87
N VAL A 177 5.04 6.88 -22.98
CA VAL A 177 5.75 6.88 -21.69
C VAL A 177 5.28 5.73 -20.81
N ALA A 178 6.20 4.94 -20.25
CA ALA A 178 5.90 3.74 -19.47
C ALA A 178 6.66 3.63 -18.13
N MET A 179 7.58 4.55 -17.86
CA MET A 179 8.40 4.57 -16.63
C MET A 179 8.47 6.00 -16.09
N ILE A 180 8.55 6.14 -14.77
CA ILE A 180 8.53 7.45 -14.09
C ILE A 180 9.72 8.33 -14.51
N ASP A 181 10.88 7.70 -14.75
CA ASP A 181 12.10 8.35 -15.25
C ASP A 181 12.11 8.57 -16.77
N GLY A 182 11.03 8.22 -17.48
CA GLY A 182 10.91 8.33 -18.94
C GLY A 182 11.70 7.30 -19.74
N LYS A 183 12.36 6.33 -19.09
CA LYS A 183 13.16 5.30 -19.79
C LYS A 183 12.28 4.15 -20.33
N ASN A 184 12.93 3.23 -21.05
CA ASN A 184 12.30 2.02 -21.56
C ASN A 184 11.64 1.18 -20.46
N PHE A 185 10.47 0.62 -20.78
CA PHE A 185 9.68 -0.19 -19.85
C PHE A 185 10.47 -1.38 -19.29
N LYS A 186 10.43 -1.51 -17.96
CA LYS A 186 10.96 -2.66 -17.23
C LYS A 186 9.95 -3.05 -16.15
N PRO A 187 9.21 -4.16 -16.27
CA PRO A 187 8.08 -4.46 -15.39
C PRO A 187 8.46 -4.61 -13.91
N GLY A 188 9.61 -5.23 -13.64
CA GLY A 188 10.13 -5.35 -12.28
C GLY A 188 10.53 -4.00 -11.67
N LYS A 189 11.06 -3.08 -12.49
CA LYS A 189 11.40 -1.72 -12.06
C LYS A 189 10.14 -0.89 -11.84
N ALA A 190 9.13 -0.97 -12.72
CA ALA A 190 7.86 -0.26 -12.58
C ALA A 190 7.18 -0.54 -11.23
N TYR A 191 7.17 -1.82 -10.81
CA TYR A 191 6.73 -2.17 -9.46
C TYR A 191 7.53 -1.48 -8.36
N LYS A 192 8.87 -1.54 -8.40
CA LYS A 192 9.73 -0.94 -7.37
C LYS A 192 9.59 0.59 -7.33
N ASP A 193 9.56 1.23 -8.49
CA ASP A 193 9.34 2.68 -8.60
C ASP A 193 7.98 3.05 -7.99
N SER A 194 6.91 2.30 -8.29
CA SER A 194 5.59 2.53 -7.69
C SER A 194 5.61 2.41 -6.17
N LYS A 195 6.35 1.45 -5.61
CA LYS A 195 6.48 1.29 -4.15
C LYS A 195 7.29 2.41 -3.52
N LEU A 196 8.37 2.85 -4.16
CA LEU A 196 9.12 4.03 -3.72
C LEU A 196 8.22 5.29 -3.71
N CYS A 197 7.41 5.49 -4.74
CA CYS A 197 6.42 6.57 -4.78
C CYS A 197 5.42 6.50 -3.63
N THR A 198 4.91 5.32 -3.27
CA THR A 198 4.02 5.18 -2.09
C THR A 198 4.70 5.54 -0.77
N MET A 199 6.01 5.26 -0.64
CA MET A 199 6.77 5.65 0.56
C MET A 199 6.98 7.17 0.62
N ILE A 200 7.30 7.79 -0.52
CA ILE A 200 7.44 9.25 -0.62
C ILE A 200 6.09 9.95 -0.36
N MET A 201 4.99 9.40 -0.90
CA MET A 201 3.63 9.88 -0.66
C MET A 201 3.29 9.95 0.82
N SER A 202 3.57 8.89 1.59
CA SER A 202 3.29 8.88 3.03
C SER A 202 4.06 9.96 3.79
N ARG A 203 5.26 10.31 3.33
CA ARG A 203 6.04 11.41 3.91
C ARG A 203 5.48 12.77 3.57
N GLU A 204 5.08 12.98 2.31
CA GLU A 204 4.44 14.23 1.91
C GLU A 204 3.10 14.40 2.60
N LEU A 205 2.33 13.33 2.80
CA LEU A 205 1.12 13.36 3.62
C LEU A 205 1.41 13.82 5.05
N HIS A 206 2.44 13.25 5.68
CA HIS A 206 2.90 13.70 7.01
C HIS A 206 3.28 15.19 7.00
N ARG A 207 4.17 15.59 6.09
CA ARG A 207 4.69 16.97 6.02
C ARG A 207 3.58 18.00 5.75
N ARG A 208 2.62 17.65 4.89
CA ARG A 208 1.56 18.56 4.44
C ARG A 208 0.37 18.63 5.39
N PHE A 209 0.07 17.56 6.12
CA PHE A 209 -1.23 17.47 6.82
C PHE A 209 -1.14 17.04 8.30
N HIS A 210 -0.04 16.47 8.78
CA HIS A 210 0.00 15.93 10.15
C HIS A 210 -0.25 17.01 11.21
N ALA A 211 0.42 18.16 11.10
CA ALA A 211 0.32 19.26 12.06
C ALA A 211 -1.12 19.80 12.18
N ASP A 212 -1.84 19.88 11.06
CA ASP A 212 -3.17 20.49 11.00
C ASP A 212 -4.31 19.50 11.29
N THR A 213 -4.10 18.22 10.98
CA THR A 213 -5.17 17.20 11.03
C THR A 213 -5.02 16.21 12.19
N GLY A 214 -3.84 16.12 12.80
CA GLY A 214 -3.51 15.09 13.78
C GLY A 214 -3.45 13.66 13.23
N ILE A 215 -3.66 13.47 11.91
CA ILE A 215 -3.62 12.14 11.28
C ILE A 215 -2.20 11.60 11.37
N VAL A 216 -2.06 10.35 11.84
CA VAL A 216 -0.81 9.61 11.82
C VAL A 216 -0.61 9.02 10.44
N PHE A 217 0.42 9.49 9.73
CA PHE A 217 0.83 8.94 8.45
C PHE A 217 2.06 8.07 8.66
N ALA A 218 1.93 6.77 8.41
CA ALA A 218 3.03 5.84 8.58
C ALA A 218 3.12 4.88 7.40
N THR A 219 4.34 4.40 7.16
CA THR A 219 4.55 3.23 6.30
C THR A 219 4.94 2.04 7.16
N LEU A 220 4.70 0.82 6.67
CA LEU A 220 5.20 -0.38 7.35
C LEU A 220 5.70 -1.46 6.40
N TYR A 221 6.69 -2.22 6.85
CA TYR A 221 7.09 -3.48 6.26
C TYR A 221 6.82 -4.63 7.25
N PRO A 222 5.84 -5.51 6.97
CA PRO A 222 5.43 -6.53 7.94
C PRO A 222 6.34 -7.77 7.93
N GLY A 223 7.41 -7.77 7.12
CA GLY A 223 8.24 -8.94 6.83
C GLY A 223 7.94 -9.59 5.48
N CYS A 224 8.73 -10.59 5.10
CA CYS A 224 8.65 -11.19 3.77
C CYS A 224 7.54 -12.24 3.70
N VAL A 225 6.38 -11.87 3.18
CA VAL A 225 5.25 -12.77 3.01
C VAL A 225 5.34 -13.49 1.65
N ALA A 226 6.26 -14.45 1.58
CA ALA A 226 6.67 -15.09 0.31
C ALA A 226 5.60 -15.98 -0.33
N GLU A 227 4.58 -16.39 0.43
CA GLU A 227 3.49 -17.28 -0.02
C GLU A 227 2.27 -16.52 -0.53
N THR A 228 2.35 -15.18 -0.61
CA THR A 228 1.21 -14.39 -1.08
C THR A 228 1.00 -14.56 -2.58
N PRO A 229 -0.26 -14.40 -3.04
CA PRO A 229 -0.56 -14.34 -4.46
C PRO A 229 0.10 -13.17 -5.23
N LEU A 230 0.82 -12.25 -4.56
CA LEU A 230 1.57 -11.18 -5.24
C LEU A 230 2.57 -11.74 -6.26
N PHE A 231 3.20 -12.88 -5.95
CA PHE A 231 4.19 -13.52 -6.80
C PHE A 231 3.59 -14.53 -7.80
N ARG A 232 2.26 -14.58 -7.97
CA ARG A 232 1.59 -15.60 -8.82
C ARG A 232 2.08 -15.57 -10.27
N HIS A 233 2.44 -14.38 -10.77
CA HIS A 233 2.97 -14.15 -12.11
C HIS A 233 4.51 -14.23 -12.18
N ALA A 234 5.22 -14.40 -11.06
CA ALA A 234 6.68 -14.58 -11.07
C ALA A 234 7.09 -15.96 -11.64
N PRO A 235 8.31 -16.14 -12.19
CA PRO A 235 8.80 -17.43 -12.71
C PRO A 235 8.54 -18.61 -11.76
N PRO A 236 8.20 -19.83 -12.24
CA PRO A 236 7.87 -20.95 -11.35
C PRO A 236 9.05 -21.32 -10.45
N LEU A 237 10.27 -21.25 -10.99
CA LEU A 237 11.50 -21.46 -10.25
C LEU A 237 11.68 -20.43 -9.13
N PHE A 238 11.38 -19.16 -9.40
CA PHE A 238 11.38 -18.11 -8.38
C PHE A 238 10.36 -18.40 -7.28
N ARG A 239 9.13 -18.79 -7.64
CA ARG A 239 8.07 -19.14 -6.67
C ARG A 239 8.42 -20.33 -5.78
N LYS A 240 9.29 -21.26 -6.23
CA LYS A 240 9.76 -22.40 -5.44
C LYS A 240 10.98 -22.06 -4.58
N ILE A 241 11.97 -21.38 -5.16
CA ILE A 241 13.24 -21.07 -4.49
C ILE A 241 13.09 -19.91 -3.50
N PHE A 242 12.35 -18.86 -3.86
CA PHE A 242 12.27 -17.64 -3.04
C PHE A 242 11.69 -17.88 -1.64
N PRO A 243 10.59 -18.63 -1.45
CA PRO A 243 10.10 -18.95 -0.11
C PRO A 243 11.09 -19.79 0.69
N TRP A 244 11.72 -20.80 0.08
CA TRP A 244 12.73 -21.63 0.74
C TRP A 244 13.94 -20.78 1.18
N PHE A 245 14.44 -19.92 0.29
CA PHE A 245 15.54 -18.99 0.58
C PHE A 245 15.17 -18.02 1.70
N GLN A 246 13.94 -17.49 1.69
CA GLN A 246 13.47 -16.58 2.73
C GLN A 246 13.27 -17.25 4.10
N LYS A 247 12.86 -18.52 4.12
CA LYS A 247 12.72 -19.31 5.35
C LYS A 247 14.07 -19.71 5.93
N ASN A 248 14.98 -20.19 5.08
CA ASN A 248 16.17 -20.89 5.54
C ASN A 248 17.44 -20.03 5.54
N ILE A 249 17.56 -19.07 4.62
CA ILE A 249 18.79 -18.28 4.43
C ILE A 249 18.64 -16.88 5.05
N THR A 250 17.78 -16.03 4.50
CA THR A 250 17.61 -14.66 5.04
C THR A 250 16.82 -14.68 6.35
N ARG A 251 16.05 -15.75 6.60
CA ARG A 251 15.08 -15.90 7.70
C ARG A 251 14.14 -14.69 7.78
N GLY A 252 13.80 -14.10 6.65
CA GLY A 252 12.92 -12.94 6.53
C GLY A 252 11.44 -13.30 6.43
N TYR A 253 11.13 -14.59 6.28
CA TYR A 253 9.77 -15.11 6.10
C TYR A 253 8.84 -14.76 7.26
N VAL A 254 7.64 -14.31 6.92
CA VAL A 254 6.53 -14.09 7.85
C VAL A 254 5.28 -14.76 7.30
N SER A 255 4.51 -15.41 8.17
CA SER A 255 3.23 -16.00 7.80
C SER A 255 2.20 -14.92 7.49
N GLN A 256 1.21 -15.23 6.64
CA GLN A 256 0.18 -14.25 6.34
C GLN A 256 -0.60 -13.78 7.59
N PRO A 257 -0.99 -14.66 8.55
CA PRO A 257 -1.61 -14.23 9.80
C PRO A 257 -0.75 -13.23 10.59
N LEU A 258 0.54 -13.54 10.81
CA LEU A 258 1.44 -12.65 11.56
C LEU A 258 1.64 -11.30 10.84
N SER A 259 1.67 -11.30 9.51
CA SER A 259 1.72 -10.04 8.75
C SER A 259 0.46 -9.19 8.94
N GLY A 260 -0.71 -9.84 9.05
CA GLY A 260 -1.98 -9.18 9.34
C GLY A 260 -2.01 -8.59 10.75
N GLU A 261 -1.53 -9.34 11.75
CA GLU A 261 -1.38 -8.84 13.12
C GLU A 261 -0.50 -7.60 13.19
N ARG A 262 0.64 -7.59 12.50
CA ARG A 262 1.54 -6.43 12.47
C ARG A 262 0.90 -5.19 11.85
N VAL A 263 0.09 -5.37 10.80
CA VAL A 263 -0.70 -4.26 10.24
C VAL A 263 -1.74 -3.79 11.26
N ALA A 264 -2.44 -4.70 11.92
CA ALA A 264 -3.43 -4.37 12.95
C ALA A 264 -2.81 -3.61 14.13
N GLN A 265 -1.59 -3.98 14.57
CA GLN A 265 -0.83 -3.26 15.59
C GLN A 265 -0.55 -1.81 15.18
N VAL A 266 -0.05 -1.59 13.96
CA VAL A 266 0.22 -0.23 13.46
C VAL A 266 -1.06 0.60 13.32
N VAL A 267 -2.18 -0.05 13.01
CA VAL A 267 -3.50 0.62 12.87
C VAL A 267 -4.14 0.93 14.23
N ALA A 268 -4.04 0.05 15.22
CA ALA A 268 -4.87 0.12 16.42
C ALA A 268 -4.09 0.40 17.71
N ASP A 269 -2.83 -0.03 17.83
CA ASP A 269 -2.16 -0.04 19.13
C ASP A 269 -1.61 1.35 19.49
N PRO A 270 -1.68 1.78 20.77
CA PRO A 270 -1.18 3.09 21.21
C PRO A 270 0.31 3.31 21.00
N ALA A 271 1.11 2.24 20.91
CA ALA A 271 2.55 2.31 20.68
C ALA A 271 2.95 2.81 19.27
N PHE A 272 1.99 2.86 18.33
CA PHE A 272 2.24 3.18 16.91
C PHE A 272 1.66 4.55 16.50
N THR A 273 1.68 5.52 17.41
CA THR A 273 1.11 6.87 17.20
C THR A 273 2.10 7.86 16.56
N ALA A 274 3.38 7.52 16.43
CA ALA A 274 4.35 8.37 15.75
C ALA A 274 4.04 8.48 14.25
N SER A 275 3.94 9.70 13.73
CA SER A 275 3.75 9.99 12.31
C SER A 275 5.09 10.22 11.59
N GLY A 276 5.10 10.06 10.28
CA GLY A 276 6.29 10.28 9.44
C GLY A 276 7.31 9.16 9.49
N VAL A 277 6.97 8.03 10.13
CA VAL A 277 7.88 6.90 10.38
C VAL A 277 7.64 5.72 9.45
N HIS A 278 8.66 4.87 9.33
CA HIS A 278 8.59 3.58 8.66
C HIS A 278 8.75 2.45 9.69
N TRP A 279 7.66 1.77 10.00
CA TRP A 279 7.67 0.65 10.93
C TRP A 279 8.20 -0.63 10.26
N SER A 280 9.19 -1.26 10.87
CA SER A 280 9.77 -2.50 10.37
C SER A 280 9.97 -3.52 11.49
N TRP A 281 9.89 -4.79 11.12
CA TRP A 281 10.33 -5.93 11.95
C TRP A 281 11.65 -6.52 11.42
N GLY A 282 12.35 -5.75 10.58
CA GLY A 282 13.64 -6.09 10.00
C GLY A 282 13.59 -7.23 9.00
N ASN A 283 14.75 -7.53 8.42
CA ASN A 283 14.90 -8.55 7.37
C ASN A 283 15.14 -9.96 7.90
N ARG A 284 15.39 -10.09 9.21
CA ARG A 284 15.60 -11.38 9.89
C ARG A 284 14.61 -11.49 11.04
N GLN A 285 13.63 -12.36 10.88
CA GLN A 285 12.55 -12.57 11.83
C GLN A 285 13.03 -13.39 13.02
N ARG A 286 12.55 -13.01 14.20
CA ARG A 286 12.78 -13.69 15.48
C ARG A 286 11.47 -13.62 16.28
N ALA A 287 11.21 -14.65 17.08
CA ALA A 287 10.07 -14.64 18.00
C ALA A 287 10.20 -13.46 18.98
N GLY A 288 9.08 -12.82 19.32
CA GLY A 288 9.05 -11.69 20.25
C GLY A 288 9.71 -10.39 19.75
N ARG A 289 10.09 -10.29 18.46
CA ARG A 289 10.71 -9.08 17.94
C ARG A 289 9.73 -7.90 17.93
N GLU A 290 10.11 -6.83 18.61
CA GLU A 290 9.41 -5.54 18.58
C GLU A 290 9.64 -4.80 17.26
N ALA A 291 8.67 -3.96 16.89
CA ALA A 291 8.80 -3.07 15.76
C ALA A 291 9.80 -1.95 16.09
N PHE A 292 10.42 -1.38 15.07
CA PHE A 292 11.27 -0.20 15.20
C PHE A 292 11.05 0.75 14.04
N SER A 293 11.35 2.03 14.26
CA SER A 293 11.39 3.03 13.20
C SER A 293 12.67 2.84 12.37
N GLN A 294 12.49 2.38 11.14
CA GLN A 294 13.58 2.13 10.19
C GLN A 294 13.87 3.41 9.40
N PRO A 295 15.12 3.89 9.37
CA PRO A 295 15.51 4.99 8.49
C PRO A 295 15.16 4.68 7.03
N LEU A 296 14.62 5.71 6.37
CA LEU A 296 14.35 5.67 4.93
C LEU A 296 15.59 6.07 4.14
N SER A 297 15.70 5.57 2.91
CA SER A 297 16.78 5.91 1.98
C SER A 297 16.88 7.41 1.68
N ALA A 298 18.07 7.88 1.29
CA ALA A 298 18.26 9.26 0.81
C ALA A 298 17.30 9.62 -0.33
N LYS A 299 17.03 8.67 -1.25
CA LYS A 299 16.07 8.85 -2.35
C LYS A 299 14.65 9.14 -1.88
N ALA A 300 14.24 8.55 -0.75
CA ALA A 300 12.96 8.81 -0.13
C ALA A 300 12.97 10.05 0.79
N ASN A 301 14.14 10.55 1.18
CA ASN A 301 14.32 11.75 2.02
C ASN A 301 14.48 13.07 1.25
N ASP A 302 14.68 13.02 -0.07
CA ASP A 302 14.80 14.21 -0.91
C ASP A 302 13.48 14.98 -0.96
N GLN A 303 13.43 16.10 -0.23
CA GLN A 303 12.23 16.92 -0.07
C GLN A 303 11.81 17.60 -1.38
N ALA A 304 12.76 18.09 -2.18
CA ALA A 304 12.44 18.77 -3.44
C ALA A 304 11.86 17.78 -4.44
N ARG A 305 12.43 16.57 -4.54
CA ARG A 305 11.88 15.48 -5.35
C ARG A 305 10.51 15.05 -4.84
N ALA A 306 10.32 14.94 -3.52
CA ALA A 306 9.05 14.52 -2.92
C ALA A 306 7.92 15.51 -3.24
N ALA A 307 8.17 16.81 -3.09
CA ALA A 307 7.22 17.86 -3.45
C ALA A 307 6.90 17.83 -4.95
N ARG A 308 7.92 17.73 -5.82
CA ARG A 308 7.69 17.65 -7.27
C ARG A 308 6.91 16.40 -7.70
N LEU A 309 7.19 15.24 -7.07
CA LEU A 309 6.44 14.01 -7.30
C LEU A 309 4.96 14.20 -6.93
N TRP A 310 4.69 14.82 -5.79
CA TRP A 310 3.34 15.12 -5.35
C TRP A 310 2.58 15.97 -6.37
N ASP A 311 3.15 17.11 -6.76
CA ASP A 311 2.46 18.09 -7.61
C ASP A 311 2.19 17.53 -9.02
N LEU A 312 3.15 16.77 -9.59
CA LEU A 312 2.94 16.07 -10.85
C LEU A 312 1.83 15.01 -10.73
N THR A 313 1.80 14.27 -9.63
CA THR A 313 0.80 13.21 -9.41
C THR A 313 -0.59 13.80 -9.17
N ALA A 314 -0.70 14.92 -8.46
CA ALA A 314 -1.95 15.65 -8.25
C ALA A 314 -2.58 16.07 -9.58
N LYS A 315 -1.78 16.58 -10.52
CA LYS A 315 -2.22 16.91 -11.89
C LYS A 315 -2.66 15.67 -12.66
N LEU A 316 -1.85 14.61 -12.67
CA LEU A 316 -2.14 13.38 -13.41
C LEU A 316 -3.39 12.64 -12.90
N THR A 317 -3.68 12.76 -11.61
CA THR A 317 -4.86 12.13 -11.00
C THR A 317 -6.12 13.01 -11.03
N GLY A 318 -6.00 14.25 -11.52
CA GLY A 318 -7.07 15.24 -11.51
C GLY A 318 -7.52 15.59 -10.09
N LEU A 319 -6.62 15.57 -9.12
CA LEU A 319 -6.93 15.97 -7.74
C LEU A 319 -7.14 17.50 -7.64
N GLU A 320 -6.50 18.27 -8.52
CA GLU A 320 -6.58 19.74 -8.59
C GLU A 320 -7.74 20.24 -9.48
N ALA A 321 -8.54 19.36 -10.07
CA ALA A 321 -9.61 19.69 -11.02
C ALA A 321 -11.01 19.59 -10.40
#